data_AF-A0A661HLG0-F1
#
_entry.id   AF-A0A661HLG0-F1
#
_cell.length_a   1.000
_cell.length_b   1.000
_cell.length_c   1.000
_cell.angle_alpha   90.00
_cell.angle_beta   90.00
_cell.angle_gamma   90.00
#
_symmetry.space_group_name_H-M   'P 1'
#
loop_
_entity.id
_entity.type
_entity.pdbx_description
1 polymer ?
#
loop_
_entity_poly.entity_id
_entity_poly.type
_entity_poly.pdbx_seq_one_letter_code
_entity_poly.pdbx_strand_id
1 'polypeptide(L)' 'MKKIYIVKDSEVEVNPFILEDFTRDKILSISKIKTSKKALRKCAKELNLEYDEACLSFAKKMLDAQIKRSQ' A
#
# COMPACT_ATOMS: atom_id res chain seq x y z
N MET A 1 42.12 12.46 -2.94
CA MET A 1 41.89 13.52 -1.92
C MET A 1 40.46 14.00 -2.05
N LYS A 2 39.65 14.01 -0.97
CA LYS A 2 38.26 14.52 -1.01
C LYS A 2 38.25 15.99 -0.58
N LYS A 3 37.53 16.84 -1.32
CA LYS A 3 37.37 18.27 -1.02
C LYS A 3 36.26 18.41 0.02
N ILE A 4 36.59 18.93 1.20
CA ILE A 4 35.63 19.14 2.30
C ILE A 4 35.30 20.63 2.34
N TYR A 5 34.01 20.96 2.36
CA TYR A 5 33.51 22.31 2.55
C TYR A 5 32.87 22.39 3.93
N ILE A 6 33.36 23.30 4.76
CA ILE A 6 32.79 23.59 6.08
C ILE A 6 31.86 24.78 5.89
N VAL A 7 30.57 24.58 6.17
CA VAL A 7 29.53 25.62 6.08
C VAL A 7 29.01 25.97 7.47
N LYS A 8 28.46 27.17 7.61
CA LYS A 8 27.82 27.62 8.85
C LYS A 8 26.40 27.04 8.95
N ASP A 9 25.91 26.86 10.17
CA ASP A 9 24.56 26.33 10.41
C ASP A 9 23.45 27.17 9.73
N SER A 10 23.66 28.49 9.66
CA SER A 10 22.78 29.42 8.95
C SER A 10 22.71 29.23 7.43
N GLU A 11 23.64 28.47 6.85
CA GLU A 11 23.73 28.17 5.41
C GLU A 11 23.19 26.77 5.09
N VAL A 12 22.65 26.05 6.09
CA VAL A 12 22.09 24.70 5.94
C VAL A 12 20.58 24.77 6.03
N GLU A 13 19.90 24.48 4.93
CA GLU A 13 18.45 24.27 4.91
C GLU A 13 18.16 22.79 5.21
N VAL A 14 17.68 22.50 6.42
CA VAL A 14 17.29 21.15 6.82
C VAL A 14 15.86 20.90 6.37
N ASN A 15 15.69 20.08 5.32
CA ASN A 15 14.39 19.56 4.92
C ASN A 15 14.15 18.21 5.62
N PRO A 16 13.34 18.14 6.70
CA PRO A 16 13.06 16.90 7.38
C PRO A 16 12.36 15.92 6.43
N PHE A 17 12.73 14.65 6.52
CA PHE A 17 12.07 13.59 5.78
C PHE A 17 10.69 13.32 6.42
N ILE A 18 9.64 13.85 5.80
CA ILE A 18 8.25 13.63 6.21
C ILE A 18 7.74 12.37 5.51
N LEU A 19 7.58 11.28 6.26
CA LEU A 19 7.17 9.98 5.72
C LEU A 19 5.78 10.04 5.06
N GLU A 20 4.90 10.88 5.59
CA GLU A 20 3.53 11.06 5.13
C GLU A 20 3.46 11.59 3.70
N ASP A 21 4.41 12.44 3.29
CA ASP A 21 4.49 13.01 1.93
C ASP A 21 4.79 11.92 0.88
N PHE A 22 5.37 10.80 1.30
CA PHE A 22 5.72 9.68 0.42
C PHE A 22 4.79 8.47 0.59
N THR A 23 3.84 8.51 1.54
CA THR A 23 2.97 7.36 1.86
C THR A 23 1.47 7.65 1.72
N ARG A 24 1.06 8.91 1.52
CA ARG A 24 -0.36 9.34 1.48
C ARG A 24 -1.21 8.59 0.45
N ASP A 25 -0.66 8.34 -0.74
CA ASP A 25 -1.39 7.66 -1.83
C ASP A 25 -1.68 6.18 -1.54
N LYS A 26 -0.87 5.52 -0.71
CA LYS A 26 -1.10 4.12 -0.29
C LYS A 26 -2.21 3.99 0.73
N ILE A 27 -2.45 5.00 1.56
CA ILE A 27 -3.42 4.91 2.67
C ILE A 27 -4.85 5.16 2.17
N LEU A 28 -5.04 6.14 1.28
CA LEU A 28 -6.38 6.48 0.77
C LEU A 28 -6.92 5.47 -0.25
N SER A 29 -6.06 4.70 -0.89
CA SER A 29 -6.48 3.70 -1.88
C SER A 29 -7.07 2.44 -1.25
N ILE A 30 -6.67 2.06 -0.03
CA ILE A 30 -7.10 0.83 0.64
C ILE A 30 -8.53 0.93 1.19
N SER A 31 -8.93 2.11 1.69
CA SER A 31 -10.22 2.30 2.38
C SER A 31 -11.46 2.19 1.48
N LYS A 32 -11.28 2.19 0.15
CA LYS A 32 -12.38 2.12 -0.83
C LYS A 32 -12.42 0.84 -1.65
N ILE A 33 -11.55 -0.14 -1.38
CA ILE A 33 -11.48 -1.38 -2.18
C ILE A 33 -12.60 -2.32 -1.75
N LYS A 34 -13.80 -2.12 -2.32
CA LYS A 34 -14.84 -3.15 -2.30
C LYS A 34 -14.33 -4.34 -3.12
N THR A 35 -13.97 -5.44 -2.47
CA THR A 35 -13.36 -6.58 -3.15
C THR A 35 -14.41 -7.30 -3.99
N SER A 36 -14.36 -7.13 -5.31
CA SER A 36 -15.27 -7.83 -6.23
C SER A 36 -14.75 -9.23 -6.55
N LYS A 37 -15.64 -10.19 -6.79
CA LYS A 37 -15.25 -11.54 -7.27
C LYS A 37 -14.41 -11.47 -8.56
N LYS A 38 -14.67 -10.49 -9.42
CA LYS A 38 -13.90 -10.25 -10.66
C LYS A 38 -12.45 -9.86 -10.37
N ALA A 39 -12.23 -9.00 -9.37
CA ALA A 39 -10.88 -8.62 -8.94
C ALA A 39 -10.12 -9.81 -8.33
N LEU A 40 -10.80 -10.62 -7.50
CA LEU A 40 -10.21 -11.83 -6.92
C LEU A 40 -9.82 -12.87 -7.99
N ARG A 41 -10.68 -13.06 -9.02
CA ARG A 41 -10.34 -13.91 -10.17
C ARG A 41 -9.12 -13.41 -10.93
N LYS A 42 -9.02 -12.09 -11.16
CA LYS A 42 -7.86 -11.48 -11.83
C LYS A 42 -6.58 -11.72 -11.02
N CYS A 43 -6.64 -11.49 -9.72
CA CYS A 43 -5.53 -11.71 -8.80
C CYS A 43 -5.08 -13.18 -8.76
N ALA A 44 -6.04 -14.12 -8.66
CA ALA A 44 -5.72 -15.55 -8.67
C ALA A 44 -5.04 -15.99 -9.99
N LYS A 45 -5.48 -15.44 -11.14
CA LYS A 45 -4.81 -15.67 -12.43
C LYS A 45 -3.40 -15.10 -12.48
N GLU A 46 -3.21 -13.86 -12.03
CA GLU A 46 -1.88 -13.22 -11.98
C GLU A 46 -0.90 -13.98 -11.09
N LEU A 47 -1.40 -14.65 -10.05
CA LEU A 47 -0.62 -15.46 -9.11
C LEU A 47 -0.54 -16.95 -9.51
N ASN A 48 -1.14 -17.35 -10.63
CA ASN A 48 -1.27 -18.75 -11.06
C ASN A 48 -1.81 -19.68 -9.96
N LEU A 49 -2.78 -19.19 -9.19
CA LEU A 49 -3.47 -19.97 -8.18
C LEU A 49 -4.65 -20.72 -8.79
N GLU A 50 -4.79 -21.99 -8.44
CA GLU A 50 -6.04 -22.72 -8.69
C GLU A 50 -7.14 -22.17 -7.78
N TYR A 51 -8.32 -21.96 -8.34
CA TYR A 51 -9.47 -21.44 -7.60
C TYR A 51 -10.77 -22.02 -8.13
N ASP A 52 -11.72 -22.21 -7.21
CA ASP A 52 -13.13 -22.46 -7.52
C ASP A 52 -14.00 -21.30 -7.01
N GLU A 53 -15.32 -21.40 -7.20
CA GLU A 53 -16.24 -20.37 -6.71
C GLU A 53 -16.35 -20.31 -5.18
N ALA A 54 -16.09 -21.42 -4.48
CA ALA A 54 -16.10 -21.47 -3.03
C ALA A 54 -14.92 -20.66 -2.46
N CYS A 55 -13.71 -20.87 -2.99
CA CYS A 55 -12.50 -20.13 -2.69
C CYS A 55 -12.67 -18.63 -2.90
N LEU A 56 -13.23 -18.21 -4.04
CA LEU A 56 -13.48 -16.79 -4.32
C LEU A 56 -14.49 -16.17 -3.35
N SER A 57 -15.54 -16.92 -3.00
CA SER A 57 -16.58 -16.46 -2.07
C SER A 57 -16.05 -16.35 -0.65
N PHE A 58 -15.21 -17.30 -0.23
CA PHE A 58 -14.54 -17.30 1.08
C PHE A 58 -13.55 -16.15 1.19
N ALA A 59 -12.63 -16.01 0.22
CA ALA A 59 -11.64 -14.94 0.20
C ALA A 59 -12.29 -13.55 0.24
N LYS A 60 -13.40 -13.36 -0.49
CA LYS A 60 -14.18 -12.13 -0.45
C LYS A 60 -14.70 -11.83 0.97
N LYS A 61 -15.31 -12.80 1.64
CA LYS A 61 -15.83 -12.61 3.02
C LYS A 61 -14.71 -12.27 3.99
N MET A 62 -13.56 -12.93 3.87
CA MET A 62 -12.41 -12.71 4.74
C MET A 62 -11.85 -11.29 4.58
N LEU A 63 -11.66 -10.84 3.33
CA LEU A 63 -11.15 -9.50 3.05
C LEU A 63 -12.15 -8.41 3.43
N ASP A 64 -13.44 -8.61 3.12
CA ASP A 64 -14.51 -7.70 3.55
C ASP A 64 -14.54 -7.56 5.09
N ALA A 65 -14.36 -8.66 5.83
CA ALA A 65 -14.30 -8.63 7.29
C ALA A 65 -13.05 -7.90 7.83
N GLN A 66 -11.90 -8.12 7.21
CA GLN A 66 -10.65 -7.45 7.62
C GLN A 66 -10.70 -5.95 7.35
N ILE A 67 -11.22 -5.54 6.19
CA ILE A 67 -11.41 -4.12 5.86
C ILE A 67 -12.34 -3.46 6.88
N LYS A 68 -13.43 -4.13 7.28
CA LYS A 68 -14.33 -3.64 8.33
C LYS A 68 -13.68 -3.53 9.71
N ARG A 69 -12.75 -4.44 10.05
CA ARG A 69 -12.05 -4.43 11.34
C ARG A 69 -11.01 -3.31 11.43
N SER A 70 -10.41 -2.93 10.31
CA SER A 70 -9.37 -1.91 10.23
C SER A 70 -9.91 -0.49 9.98
N GLN A 71 -11.23 -0.33 9.88
CA GLN A 71 -11.94 0.96 9.86
C GLN A 71 -12.41 1.33 11.26
#